data_AF-A0A167FT53-F1
#
_entry.id   AF-A0A167FT53-F1
#
_cell.length_a   1.000
_cell.length_b   1.000
_cell.length_c   1.000
_cell.angle_alpha   90.00
_cell.angle_beta   90.00
_cell.angle_gamma   90.00
#
_symmetry.space_group_name_H-M   'P 1'
#
loop_
_entity.id
_entity.type
_entity.pdbx_description
1 polymer ?
#
loop_
_entity_poly.entity_id
_entity_poly.type
_entity_poly.pdbx_seq_one_letter_code
_entity_poly.pdbx_strand_id
1 'polypeptide(L)'
;MQSDNSSKHIVVICRSQYYWFDVLDDNNDLIMSEQDIALNFQTIIDDAENTPIAEAAKSAVGVLTTENRRIWANIRESLMARASSCDSEAAHNAECLKKVDASLFVVCLDHESPESLADLSRNMLCGLSTIEKGVQVGTCTNRWYDKLQLIVTKNAKAGVNFEHTGVDGHTVLRFVSDVYTDTLLRFAKSINGKSPSIWTTHSPDPSERDPASFGDVSTTPRKLEWNTTPELLLAMRFAETRLADLIQQNEFQALEFDGYGVNLIKQMGFSPDAFVQMAFQAAYYSLYGRVECTYEPAMTKQFLHGRTESIRTVSKESAAFVRKFCDDAPASQKLDLLRKACKKHSQTTAKCSKGLGQDRHLYALFCVWKRHAEEQLDDSRSDDSAAEDVLASMPSIFSDPGWDRLGNAILSTSNCGNMSLKLFGFGPTSPDGFGLGYIIKGDSITICASSKHRQTQRFLDTLNSCFIEFRNLWRSVELANGSRKFSMGTRARSYDNLQGLVAPATQPFGKTLTPNTVVTPEEDGGDSSSYLLGGYGYFDIGDFEAAYSRPPSPLGDASRRRRLSQKKEIGRKLRLAEY
;
A
#
# COMPACT_ATOMS: atom_id res chain seq x y z
N MET A 1 7.66 -10.50 13.61
CA MET A 1 6.89 -9.90 14.73
C MET A 1 7.06 -10.79 15.96
N GLN A 2 7.74 -10.30 16.99
CA GLN A 2 7.83 -10.99 18.28
C GLN A 2 6.54 -10.70 19.06
N SER A 3 5.93 -11.75 19.62
CA SER A 3 4.73 -11.65 20.47
C SER A 3 5.04 -12.25 21.83
N ASP A 4 4.63 -11.58 22.89
CA ASP A 4 4.71 -12.06 24.26
C ASP A 4 3.29 -12.30 24.77
N ASN A 5 2.94 -13.57 24.99
CA ASN A 5 1.60 -13.95 25.45
C ASN A 5 1.33 -13.55 26.91
N SER A 6 2.36 -13.15 27.65
CA SER A 6 2.23 -12.65 29.03
C SER A 6 2.12 -11.12 29.11
N SER A 7 2.16 -10.44 27.97
CA SER A 7 2.12 -8.99 27.91
C SER A 7 0.76 -8.43 28.30
N LYS A 8 0.77 -7.34 29.07
CA LYS A 8 -0.41 -6.65 29.56
C LYS A 8 -0.49 -5.19 29.12
N HIS A 9 0.58 -4.65 28.53
CA HIS A 9 0.70 -3.23 28.25
C HIS A 9 0.62 -2.89 26.76
N ILE A 10 0.24 -1.65 26.51
CA ILE A 10 0.41 -1.00 25.20
C ILE A 10 1.57 0.00 25.28
N VAL A 11 2.12 0.34 24.13
CA VAL A 11 3.02 1.49 23.99
C VAL A 11 2.32 2.57 23.18
N VAL A 12 2.43 3.81 23.63
CA VAL A 12 1.89 4.99 22.94
C VAL A 12 3.06 5.85 22.47
N ILE A 13 3.05 6.25 21.20
CA ILE A 13 4.01 7.18 20.63
C ILE A 13 3.28 8.49 20.31
N CYS A 14 3.73 9.59 20.91
CA CYS A 14 3.21 10.93 20.66
C CYS A 14 4.37 11.90 20.47
N ARG A 15 4.40 12.62 19.33
CA ARG A 15 5.50 13.53 18.97
C ARG A 15 6.88 12.89 19.16
N SER A 16 7.03 11.63 18.72
CA SER A 16 8.28 10.85 18.78
C SER A 16 8.75 10.47 20.19
N GLN A 17 7.93 10.71 21.21
CA GLN A 17 8.15 10.31 22.60
C GLN A 17 7.32 9.05 22.90
N TYR A 18 7.83 8.20 23.79
CA TYR A 18 7.31 6.86 24.03
C TYR A 18 6.76 6.76 25.46
N TYR A 19 5.58 6.16 25.59
CA TYR A 19 4.91 5.96 26.87
C TYR A 19 4.36 4.54 26.93
N TRP A 20 4.21 3.99 28.13
CA TRP A 20 3.57 2.69 28.32
C TRP A 20 2.73 2.67 29.59
N PHE A 21 1.70 1.83 29.59
CA PHE A 21 0.90 1.49 30.76
C PHE A 21 0.18 0.15 30.50
N ASP A 22 -0.13 -0.55 31.59
CA ASP A 22 -0.87 -1.82 31.53
C ASP A 22 -2.36 -1.55 31.24
N VAL A 23 -2.95 -2.42 30.42
CA VAL A 23 -4.38 -2.39 30.04
C VAL A 23 -5.09 -3.72 30.32
N LEU A 24 -4.35 -4.75 30.73
CA LEU A 24 -4.85 -6.06 31.14
C LEU A 24 -4.31 -6.45 32.53
N ASP A 25 -5.03 -7.33 33.24
CA ASP A 25 -4.54 -8.02 34.43
C ASP A 25 -3.97 -9.42 34.12
N ASP A 26 -3.65 -10.20 35.16
CA ASP A 26 -3.17 -11.59 35.05
C ASP A 26 -4.18 -12.56 34.38
N ASN A 27 -5.47 -12.22 34.36
CA ASN A 27 -6.52 -13.03 33.74
C ASN A 27 -6.82 -12.59 32.29
N ASN A 28 -6.08 -11.61 31.77
CA ASN A 28 -6.35 -10.92 30.51
C ASN A 28 -7.69 -10.16 30.49
N ASP A 29 -8.20 -9.76 31.66
CA ASP A 29 -9.36 -8.88 31.74
C ASP A 29 -8.91 -7.41 31.67
N LEU A 30 -9.79 -6.55 31.15
CA LEU A 30 -9.54 -5.11 31.09
C LEU A 30 -9.44 -4.52 32.51
N ILE A 31 -8.49 -3.62 32.71
CA ILE A 31 -8.28 -2.92 33.99
C ILE A 31 -8.59 -1.41 33.93
N MET A 32 -8.99 -0.91 32.76
CA MET A 32 -9.30 0.50 32.54
C MET A 32 -10.58 0.65 31.70
N SER A 33 -11.44 1.60 32.07
CA SER A 33 -12.59 2.02 31.26
C SER A 33 -12.14 2.85 30.05
N GLU A 34 -13.07 3.14 29.13
CA GLU A 34 -12.80 4.05 28.01
C GLU A 34 -12.42 5.46 28.49
N GLN A 35 -13.03 5.93 29.57
CA GLN A 35 -12.71 7.23 30.18
C GLN A 35 -11.30 7.25 30.77
N ASP A 36 -10.89 6.17 31.42
CA ASP A 36 -9.55 6.06 32.00
C ASP A 36 -8.48 6.05 30.90
N ILE A 37 -8.70 5.30 29.81
CA ILE A 37 -7.80 5.28 28.65
C ILE A 37 -7.74 6.67 27.99
N ALA A 38 -8.88 7.36 27.85
CA ALA A 38 -8.92 8.71 27.30
C ALA A 38 -8.13 9.72 28.15
N LEU A 39 -8.24 9.62 29.49
CA LEU A 39 -7.46 10.44 30.41
C LEU A 39 -5.95 10.17 30.28
N ASN A 40 -5.55 8.90 30.14
CA ASN A 40 -4.16 8.53 29.89
C ASN A 40 -3.65 9.11 28.57
N PHE A 41 -4.41 9.00 27.49
CA PHE A 41 -4.03 9.58 26.20
C PHE A 41 -3.93 11.11 26.25
N GLN A 42 -4.86 11.80 26.95
CA GLN A 42 -4.78 13.24 27.14
C GLN A 42 -3.53 13.63 27.94
N THR A 43 -3.24 12.91 29.04
CA THR A 43 -2.03 13.13 29.86
C THR A 43 -0.75 12.95 29.03
N ILE A 44 -0.70 11.94 28.17
CA ILE A 44 0.43 11.72 27.26
C ILE A 44 0.58 12.85 26.24
N ILE A 45 -0.54 13.32 25.67
CA ILE A 45 -0.52 14.46 24.74
C ILE A 45 0.03 15.69 25.47
N ASP A 46 -0.55 16.05 26.62
CA ASP A 46 -0.16 17.22 27.39
C ASP A 46 1.33 17.18 27.81
N ASP A 47 1.82 16.02 28.25
CA ASP A 47 3.25 15.83 28.56
C ASP A 47 4.13 15.99 27.33
N ALA A 48 3.76 15.35 26.22
CA ALA A 48 4.54 15.39 24.99
C ALA A 48 4.63 16.82 24.40
N GLU A 49 3.61 17.66 24.62
CA GLU A 49 3.58 19.06 24.18
C GLU A 49 4.54 19.97 24.97
N ASN A 50 4.95 19.58 26.17
CA ASN A 50 5.93 20.34 26.96
C ASN A 50 7.33 20.34 26.34
N THR A 51 7.65 19.34 25.49
CA THR A 51 8.92 19.29 24.77
C THR A 51 8.75 19.93 23.38
N PRO A 52 9.58 20.91 22.99
CA PRO A 52 9.54 21.47 21.64
C PRO A 52 9.66 20.37 20.58
N ILE A 53 8.82 20.44 19.54
CA ILE A 53 8.73 19.35 18.55
C ILE A 53 10.06 19.03 17.85
N ALA A 54 10.87 20.05 17.58
CA ALA A 54 12.20 19.89 16.99
C ALA A 54 13.22 19.27 17.96
N GLU A 55 13.00 19.35 19.27
CA GLU A 55 13.82 18.67 20.27
C GLU A 55 13.38 17.21 20.41
N ALA A 56 12.07 16.98 20.55
CA ALA A 56 11.50 15.64 20.63
C ALA A 56 11.87 14.79 19.39
N ALA A 57 11.85 15.38 18.20
CA ALA A 57 12.20 14.70 16.96
C ALA A 57 13.67 14.26 16.88
N LYS A 58 14.61 14.94 17.56
CA LYS A 58 16.03 14.52 17.60
C LYS A 58 16.25 13.22 18.37
N SER A 59 15.32 12.90 19.26
CA SER A 59 15.33 11.68 20.08
C SER A 59 14.40 10.60 19.53
N ALA A 60 13.98 10.71 18.26
CA ALA A 60 13.04 9.79 17.63
C ALA A 60 13.67 8.42 17.30
N VAL A 61 13.89 7.57 18.31
CA VAL A 61 14.51 6.23 18.15
C VAL A 61 13.79 5.35 17.11
N GLY A 62 12.47 5.54 16.95
CA GLY A 62 11.64 4.80 16.00
C GLY A 62 12.08 4.91 14.54
N VAL A 63 12.77 5.99 14.14
CA VAL A 63 13.29 6.14 12.77
C VAL A 63 14.29 5.03 12.42
N LEU A 64 14.97 4.46 13.42
CA LEU A 64 15.91 3.35 13.21
C LEU A 64 15.22 2.09 12.68
N THR A 65 13.91 1.92 12.95
CA THR A 65 13.11 0.80 12.41
C THR A 65 12.86 0.90 10.90
N THR A 66 13.19 2.04 10.28
CA THR A 66 13.09 2.27 8.82
C THR A 66 14.38 1.91 8.06
N GLU A 67 15.46 1.62 8.78
CA GLU A 67 16.76 1.35 8.19
C GLU A 67 16.80 0.04 7.39
N ASN A 68 17.88 -0.12 6.62
CA ASN A 68 18.23 -1.43 6.10
C ASN A 68 18.30 -2.45 7.25
N ARG A 69 17.68 -3.63 7.06
CA ARG A 69 17.53 -4.64 8.12
C ARG A 69 18.86 -5.05 8.77
N ARG A 70 19.97 -5.09 8.02
CA ARG A 70 21.30 -5.40 8.58
C ARG A 70 21.85 -4.25 9.44
N ILE A 71 21.65 -3.00 9.00
CA ILE A 71 22.05 -1.81 9.75
C ILE A 71 21.23 -1.74 11.04
N TRP A 72 19.91 -1.90 10.94
CA TRP A 72 19.03 -1.90 12.11
C TRP A 72 19.40 -3.02 13.08
N ALA A 73 19.66 -4.25 12.60
CA ALA A 73 20.08 -5.36 13.44
C ALA A 73 21.34 -5.02 14.27
N ASN A 74 22.39 -4.47 13.64
CA ASN A 74 23.62 -4.10 14.34
C ASN A 74 23.41 -2.98 15.38
N ILE A 75 22.61 -1.98 15.05
CA ILE A 75 22.28 -0.88 15.98
C ILE A 75 21.47 -1.44 17.16
N ARG A 76 20.48 -2.27 16.87
CA ARG A 76 19.61 -2.91 17.86
C ARG A 76 20.41 -3.84 18.78
N GLU A 77 21.33 -4.63 18.24
CA GLU A 77 22.28 -5.42 19.05
C GLU A 77 23.11 -4.51 19.95
N SER A 78 23.59 -3.36 19.47
CA SER A 78 24.33 -2.41 20.31
C SER A 78 23.47 -1.81 21.44
N LEU A 79 22.17 -1.58 21.18
CA LEU A 79 21.20 -1.16 22.20
C LEU A 79 20.93 -2.24 23.25
N MET A 80 21.02 -3.53 22.87
CA MET A 80 20.79 -4.67 23.78
C MET A 80 22.07 -5.15 24.49
N ALA A 81 23.20 -5.22 23.79
CA ALA A 81 24.43 -5.89 24.24
C ALA A 81 25.09 -5.18 25.41
N ARG A 82 24.93 -3.85 25.50
CA ARG A 82 25.46 -3.10 26.63
C ARG A 82 24.76 -3.46 27.96
N ALA A 83 23.66 -4.22 27.95
CA ALA A 83 23.06 -4.78 29.18
C ALA A 83 23.95 -5.83 29.89
N SER A 84 25.04 -6.27 29.25
CA SER A 84 25.97 -7.30 29.74
C SER A 84 27.18 -6.73 30.49
N SER A 85 27.42 -5.41 30.45
CA SER A 85 28.42 -4.72 31.28
C SER A 85 27.77 -4.16 32.54
N CYS A 86 28.53 -3.97 33.63
CA CYS A 86 28.05 -3.35 34.88
C CYS A 86 27.64 -1.86 34.74
N ASP A 87 27.43 -1.37 33.51
CA ASP A 87 27.02 0.00 33.22
C ASP A 87 25.50 0.12 33.32
N SER A 88 25.01 0.76 34.39
CA SER A 88 23.58 0.94 34.67
C SER A 88 22.80 1.63 33.55
N GLU A 89 23.47 2.48 32.76
CA GLU A 89 22.84 3.22 31.65
C GLU A 89 22.50 2.33 30.45
N ALA A 90 23.24 1.25 30.28
CA ALA A 90 23.10 0.38 29.13
C ALA A 90 22.00 -0.68 29.30
N ALA A 91 21.79 -1.13 30.53
CA ALA A 91 20.63 -1.94 30.90
C ALA A 91 19.31 -1.20 30.61
N HIS A 92 19.31 0.14 30.68
CA HIS A 92 18.12 0.96 30.49
C HIS A 92 17.54 0.88 29.07
N ASN A 93 18.36 1.09 28.03
CA ASN A 93 17.89 1.02 26.63
C ASN A 93 17.38 -0.38 26.27
N ALA A 94 17.98 -1.43 26.82
CA ALA A 94 17.52 -2.80 26.63
C ALA A 94 16.14 -3.03 27.28
N GLU A 95 15.89 -2.44 28.46
CA GLU A 95 14.57 -2.46 29.10
C GLU A 95 13.51 -1.70 28.29
N CYS A 96 13.85 -0.50 27.78
CA CYS A 96 12.97 0.26 26.88
C CYS A 96 12.61 -0.54 25.63
N LEU A 97 13.60 -1.15 24.96
CA LEU A 97 13.35 -2.04 23.81
C LEU A 97 12.45 -3.21 24.19
N LYS A 98 12.72 -3.88 25.32
CA LYS A 98 11.90 -5.00 25.78
C LYS A 98 10.45 -4.57 26.03
N LYS A 99 10.21 -3.38 26.58
CA LYS A 99 8.86 -2.83 26.74
C LYS A 99 8.18 -2.60 25.40
N VAL A 100 8.88 -2.03 24.40
CA VAL A 100 8.32 -1.86 23.05
C VAL A 100 8.05 -3.21 22.37
N ASP A 101 9.02 -4.14 22.40
CA ASP A 101 8.90 -5.46 21.78
C ASP A 101 7.76 -6.30 22.39
N ALA A 102 7.61 -6.27 23.72
CA ALA A 102 6.61 -7.08 24.43
C ALA A 102 5.21 -6.48 24.34
N SER A 103 5.04 -5.18 24.06
CA SER A 103 3.72 -4.52 24.00
C SER A 103 2.72 -5.26 23.12
N LEU A 104 1.43 -5.24 23.50
CA LEU A 104 0.36 -5.85 22.72
C LEU A 104 0.31 -5.28 21.29
N PHE A 105 0.36 -3.96 21.21
CA PHE A 105 0.48 -3.16 19.99
C PHE A 105 0.95 -1.76 20.36
N VAL A 106 1.28 -0.97 19.33
CA VAL A 106 1.64 0.42 19.46
C VAL A 106 0.47 1.32 19.06
N VAL A 107 0.21 2.39 19.80
CA VAL A 107 -0.73 3.46 19.44
C VAL A 107 0.07 4.70 19.05
N CYS A 108 -0.10 5.22 17.85
CA CYS A 108 0.54 6.45 17.39
C CYS A 108 -0.47 7.60 17.43
N LEU A 109 -0.25 8.58 18.31
CA LEU A 109 -1.04 9.80 18.39
C LEU A 109 -0.36 10.87 17.53
N ASP A 110 -0.87 11.06 16.32
CA ASP A 110 -0.32 11.99 15.34
C ASP A 110 -0.87 13.41 15.55
N HIS A 111 0.04 14.39 15.53
CA HIS A 111 -0.28 15.81 15.70
C HIS A 111 -0.80 16.49 14.42
N GLU A 112 -0.72 15.80 13.29
CA GLU A 112 -1.16 16.28 11.98
C GLU A 112 -2.64 15.99 11.70
N SER A 113 -3.24 16.79 10.81
CA SER A 113 -4.64 16.65 10.37
C SER A 113 -4.73 16.49 8.85
N PRO A 114 -4.32 15.34 8.27
CA PRO A 114 -4.38 15.14 6.82
C PRO A 114 -5.81 15.34 6.31
N GLU A 115 -6.02 16.13 5.25
CA GLU A 115 -7.35 16.42 4.72
C GLU A 115 -7.68 15.56 3.49
N SER A 116 -6.76 15.50 2.52
CA SER A 116 -6.93 14.72 1.30
C SER A 116 -6.76 13.21 1.55
N LEU A 117 -7.31 12.38 0.66
CA LEU A 117 -7.09 10.93 0.70
C LEU A 117 -5.62 10.57 0.42
N ALA A 118 -4.94 11.33 -0.43
CA ALA A 118 -3.52 11.13 -0.74
C ALA A 118 -2.63 11.37 0.48
N ASP A 119 -2.86 12.46 1.23
CA ASP A 119 -2.10 12.76 2.44
C ASP A 119 -2.44 11.78 3.56
N LEU A 120 -3.70 11.35 3.66
CA LEU A 120 -4.10 10.29 4.59
C LEU A 120 -3.38 8.97 4.28
N SER A 121 -3.35 8.54 3.01
CA SER A 121 -2.58 7.36 2.58
C SER A 121 -1.11 7.47 2.97
N ARG A 122 -0.48 8.61 2.65
CA ARG A 122 0.93 8.85 2.96
C ARG A 122 1.17 8.79 4.47
N ASN A 123 0.35 9.48 5.25
CA ASN A 123 0.47 9.52 6.71
C ASN A 123 0.35 8.12 7.35
N MET A 124 -0.64 7.32 6.90
CA MET A 124 -0.86 5.98 7.45
C MET A 124 0.20 4.96 7.01
N LEU A 125 0.81 5.14 5.82
CA LEU A 125 1.85 4.24 5.33
C LEU A 125 3.24 4.55 5.90
N CYS A 126 3.68 5.80 5.79
CA CYS A 126 5.05 6.21 6.13
C CYS A 126 5.15 7.49 6.96
N GLY A 127 4.02 8.11 7.32
CA GLY A 127 4.00 9.43 7.93
C GLY A 127 4.29 10.54 6.92
N LEU A 128 4.10 11.78 7.36
CA LEU A 128 4.42 12.99 6.59
C LEU A 128 5.85 13.43 6.89
N SER A 129 6.50 14.03 5.90
CA SER A 129 7.83 14.64 6.02
C SER A 129 7.67 16.17 6.04
N THR A 130 7.95 16.78 7.18
CA THR A 130 7.90 18.22 7.42
C THR A 130 9.22 18.65 8.04
N ILE A 131 9.95 19.57 7.40
CA ILE A 131 11.23 20.06 7.90
C ILE A 131 11.05 21.45 8.51
N GLU A 132 11.38 21.60 9.79
CA GLU A 132 11.42 22.88 10.50
C GLU A 132 12.85 23.22 10.92
N LYS A 133 13.39 24.35 10.45
CA LYS A 133 14.77 24.81 10.75
C LYS A 133 15.84 23.72 10.53
N GLY A 134 15.63 22.86 9.53
CA GLY A 134 16.55 21.76 9.20
C GLY A 134 16.38 20.50 10.04
N VAL A 135 15.34 20.40 10.87
CA VAL A 135 14.97 19.20 11.63
C VAL A 135 13.69 18.62 11.05
N GLN A 136 13.67 17.31 10.79
CA GLN A 136 12.46 16.59 10.44
C GLN A 136 11.54 16.46 11.66
N VAL A 137 10.37 17.06 11.59
CA VAL A 137 9.36 17.07 12.66
C VAL A 137 8.05 16.39 12.26
N GLY A 138 7.94 15.92 11.01
CA GLY A 138 6.75 15.27 10.52
C GLY A 138 6.45 13.94 11.22
N THR A 139 5.22 13.45 11.06
CA THR A 139 4.72 12.21 11.68
C THR A 139 5.48 10.95 11.26
N CYS A 140 6.33 11.00 10.22
CA CYS A 140 7.22 9.91 9.86
C CYS A 140 8.20 9.50 10.99
N THR A 141 8.45 10.40 11.95
CA THR A 141 9.26 10.13 13.14
C THR A 141 8.48 9.48 14.30
N ASN A 142 7.14 9.41 14.19
CA ASN A 142 6.22 8.97 15.23
C ASN A 142 5.74 7.52 15.01
N ARG A 143 6.66 6.59 14.71
CA ARG A 143 6.36 5.21 14.28
C ARG A 143 7.33 4.18 14.87
N TRP A 144 6.90 2.93 14.92
CA TRP A 144 7.71 1.75 15.19
C TRP A 144 7.34 0.59 14.25
N TYR A 145 8.01 0.48 13.11
CA TYR A 145 7.60 -0.38 11.99
C TYR A 145 7.73 -1.89 12.25
N ASP A 146 8.44 -2.30 13.30
CA ASP A 146 8.54 -3.72 13.68
C ASP A 146 7.29 -4.25 14.42
N LYS A 147 6.30 -3.39 14.73
CA LYS A 147 5.07 -3.75 15.47
C LYS A 147 3.79 -3.40 14.70
N LEU A 148 2.68 -3.99 15.14
CA LEU A 148 1.34 -3.55 14.77
C LEU A 148 1.08 -2.17 15.39
N GLN A 149 0.67 -1.21 14.57
CA GLN A 149 0.48 0.18 14.98
C GLN A 149 -0.95 0.63 14.66
N LEU A 150 -1.65 1.13 15.67
CA LEU A 150 -2.92 1.85 15.53
C LEU A 150 -2.61 3.35 15.49
N ILE A 151 -2.87 3.99 14.36
CA ILE A 151 -2.54 5.40 14.15
C ILE A 151 -3.83 6.21 14.28
N VAL A 152 -3.82 7.24 15.12
CA VAL A 152 -4.92 8.20 15.27
C VAL A 152 -4.38 9.61 15.08
N THR A 153 -4.92 10.30 14.09
CA THR A 153 -4.56 11.69 13.75
C THR A 153 -5.36 12.69 14.57
N LYS A 154 -4.87 13.93 14.63
CA LYS A 154 -5.51 15.03 15.39
C LYS A 154 -6.95 15.30 14.94
N ASN A 155 -7.28 15.09 13.67
CA ASN A 155 -8.64 15.19 13.14
C ASN A 155 -9.43 13.86 13.21
N ALA A 156 -9.06 12.98 14.13
CA ALA A 156 -9.72 11.71 14.43
C ALA A 156 -9.80 10.72 13.25
N LYS A 157 -8.97 10.88 12.21
CA LYS A 157 -8.80 9.83 11.21
C LYS A 157 -7.91 8.74 11.79
N ALA A 158 -8.36 7.50 11.68
CA ALA A 158 -7.65 6.34 12.22
C ALA A 158 -7.26 5.34 11.13
N GLY A 159 -6.18 4.60 11.36
CA GLY A 159 -5.70 3.57 10.45
C GLY A 159 -4.82 2.54 11.17
N VAL A 160 -4.52 1.45 10.47
CA VAL A 160 -3.65 0.39 10.97
C VAL A 160 -2.46 0.25 10.03
N ASN A 161 -1.26 0.35 10.58
CA ASN A 161 -0.01 0.03 9.91
C ASN A 161 0.55 -1.26 10.51
N PHE A 162 0.98 -2.21 9.67
CA PHE A 162 1.41 -3.52 10.13
C PHE A 162 2.62 -4.03 9.35
N GLU A 163 3.47 -4.78 10.04
CA GLU A 163 4.64 -5.46 9.49
C GLU A 163 4.20 -6.75 8.75
N HIS A 164 4.49 -6.84 7.45
CA HIS A 164 3.90 -7.83 6.55
C HIS A 164 4.57 -9.23 6.63
N THR A 165 5.75 -9.38 7.22
CA THR A 165 6.47 -10.66 7.30
C THR A 165 5.64 -11.70 8.06
N GLY A 166 5.10 -11.30 9.21
CA GLY A 166 4.37 -12.19 10.12
C GLY A 166 2.90 -12.44 9.75
N VAL A 167 2.27 -11.56 8.95
CA VAL A 167 0.82 -11.57 8.75
C VAL A 167 0.41 -11.11 7.35
N ASP A 168 -0.54 -11.81 6.73
CA ASP A 168 -1.16 -11.39 5.48
C ASP A 168 -2.32 -10.41 5.72
N GLY A 169 -2.56 -9.50 4.76
CA GLY A 169 -3.57 -8.44 4.88
C GLY A 169 -4.96 -8.91 5.30
N HIS A 170 -5.40 -10.11 4.92
CA HIS A 170 -6.71 -10.66 5.31
C HIS A 170 -6.86 -10.86 6.83
N THR A 171 -5.79 -11.20 7.55
CA THR A 171 -5.85 -11.32 9.03
C THR A 171 -6.07 -9.95 9.66
N VAL A 172 -5.33 -8.94 9.18
CA VAL A 172 -5.46 -7.56 9.66
C VAL A 172 -6.83 -7.00 9.29
N LEU A 173 -7.35 -7.35 8.11
CA LEU A 173 -8.70 -6.98 7.68
C LEU A 173 -9.77 -7.51 8.64
N ARG A 174 -9.61 -8.75 9.13
CA ARG A 174 -10.50 -9.32 10.15
C ARG A 174 -10.42 -8.54 11.46
N PHE A 175 -9.21 -8.26 11.93
CA PHE A 175 -9.00 -7.45 13.13
C PHE A 175 -9.69 -6.08 13.02
N VAL A 176 -9.48 -5.36 11.91
CA VAL A 176 -10.12 -4.05 11.67
C VAL A 176 -11.64 -4.17 11.58
N SER A 177 -12.16 -5.24 10.96
CA SER A 177 -13.60 -5.50 10.93
C SER A 177 -14.22 -5.69 12.31
N ASP A 178 -13.56 -6.44 13.17
CA ASP A 178 -14.06 -6.71 14.51
C ASP A 178 -14.04 -5.41 15.34
N VAL A 179 -12.96 -4.62 15.28
CA VAL A 179 -12.88 -3.30 15.94
C VAL A 179 -13.95 -2.34 15.44
N TYR A 180 -14.16 -2.26 14.12
CA TYR A 180 -15.18 -1.41 13.52
C TYR A 180 -16.60 -1.82 13.95
N THR A 181 -16.87 -3.13 13.93
CA THR A 181 -18.16 -3.69 14.34
C THR A 181 -18.43 -3.42 15.82
N ASP A 182 -17.44 -3.64 16.69
CA ASP A 182 -17.53 -3.34 18.12
C ASP A 182 -17.82 -1.86 18.37
N THR A 183 -17.13 -0.96 17.65
CA THR A 183 -17.36 0.49 17.77
C THR A 183 -18.80 0.88 17.43
N LEU A 184 -19.36 0.31 16.35
CA LEU A 184 -20.77 0.53 15.98
C LEU A 184 -21.73 -0.01 17.03
N LEU A 185 -21.46 -1.20 17.57
CA LEU A 185 -22.32 -1.83 18.58
C LEU A 185 -22.28 -1.10 19.92
N ARG A 186 -21.11 -0.59 20.33
CA ARG A 186 -20.96 0.26 21.52
C ARG A 186 -21.72 1.57 21.38
N PHE A 187 -21.61 2.23 20.22
CA PHE A 187 -22.40 3.43 19.93
C PHE A 187 -23.92 3.14 19.95
N ALA A 188 -24.36 2.01 19.39
CA ALA A 188 -25.75 1.61 19.51
C ALA A 188 -26.15 1.34 20.97
N LYS A 189 -25.28 0.69 21.76
CA LYS A 189 -25.50 0.42 23.20
C LYS A 189 -25.65 1.70 24.01
N SER A 190 -24.85 2.73 23.74
CA SER A 190 -24.95 4.02 24.44
C SER A 190 -26.28 4.74 24.17
N ILE A 191 -26.97 4.41 23.06
CA ILE A 191 -28.28 4.98 22.72
C ILE A 191 -29.43 4.12 23.27
N ASN A 192 -29.36 2.79 23.13
CA ASN A 192 -30.51 1.90 23.36
C ASN A 192 -30.36 0.90 24.52
N GLY A 193 -29.18 0.82 25.14
CA GLY A 193 -28.86 -0.05 26.28
C GLY A 193 -28.88 -1.57 26.02
N LYS A 194 -29.32 -2.02 24.83
CA LYS A 194 -29.62 -3.44 24.54
C LYS A 194 -28.76 -4.04 23.42
N SER A 195 -27.87 -3.24 22.82
CA SER A 195 -26.99 -3.72 21.77
C SER A 195 -26.01 -4.78 22.31
N PRO A 196 -25.86 -5.93 21.62
CA PRO A 196 -24.96 -6.99 22.06
C PRO A 196 -23.50 -6.58 21.91
N SER A 197 -22.62 -7.22 22.70
CA SER A 197 -21.16 -7.20 22.48
C SER A 197 -20.77 -8.36 21.57
N ILE A 198 -19.80 -8.16 20.67
CA ILE A 198 -19.19 -9.28 19.92
C ILE A 198 -18.14 -10.03 20.75
N TRP A 199 -17.69 -9.43 21.85
CA TRP A 199 -16.73 -10.00 22.77
C TRP A 199 -17.46 -10.66 23.94
N THR A 200 -17.11 -11.92 24.22
CA THR A 200 -17.54 -12.58 25.45
C THR A 200 -16.58 -12.15 26.55
N THR A 201 -17.00 -11.26 27.45
CA THR A 201 -16.26 -10.96 28.68
C THR A 201 -16.81 -11.81 29.81
N HIS A 202 -15.91 -12.39 30.60
CA HIS A 202 -16.27 -13.08 31.85
C HIS A 202 -16.17 -12.16 33.07
N SER A 203 -15.63 -10.95 32.87
CA SER A 203 -15.37 -9.97 33.92
C SER A 203 -16.31 -8.77 33.81
N PRO A 204 -16.77 -8.19 34.94
CA PRO A 204 -17.52 -6.93 34.96
C PRO A 204 -16.75 -5.78 34.32
N ASP A 205 -17.43 -4.65 34.10
CA ASP A 205 -16.76 -3.43 33.65
C ASP A 205 -15.62 -3.06 34.62
N PRO A 206 -14.44 -2.61 34.15
CA PRO A 206 -13.33 -2.24 35.02
C PRO A 206 -13.71 -1.22 36.10
N SER A 207 -14.67 -0.34 35.82
CA SER A 207 -15.19 0.64 36.78
C SER A 207 -16.00 0.03 37.94
N GLU A 208 -16.48 -1.22 37.79
CA GLU A 208 -17.24 -1.95 38.81
C GLU A 208 -16.36 -2.95 39.59
N ARG A 209 -15.08 -3.09 39.21
CA ARG A 209 -14.13 -4.00 39.85
C ARG A 209 -13.30 -3.26 40.90
N ASP A 210 -12.92 -3.97 41.97
CA ASP A 210 -11.98 -3.42 42.98
C ASP A 210 -10.59 -3.24 42.34
N PRO A 211 -9.99 -2.04 42.34
CA PRO A 211 -8.65 -1.82 41.80
C PRO A 211 -7.57 -2.72 42.43
N ALA A 212 -7.74 -3.15 43.68
CA ALA A 212 -6.83 -4.10 44.32
C ALA A 212 -6.86 -5.50 43.68
N SER A 213 -7.91 -5.82 42.92
CA SER A 213 -8.05 -7.10 42.22
C SER A 213 -7.24 -7.20 40.92
N PHE A 214 -6.67 -6.09 40.43
CA PHE A 214 -5.95 -6.05 39.15
C PHE A 214 -4.53 -6.61 39.23
N GLY A 215 -4.02 -6.85 40.45
CA GLY A 215 -2.66 -7.35 40.67
C GLY A 215 -1.59 -6.26 40.55
N ASP A 216 -0.35 -6.66 40.27
CA ASP A 216 0.78 -5.75 40.06
C ASP A 216 0.74 -5.19 38.63
N VAL A 217 0.00 -4.09 38.47
CA VAL A 217 -0.20 -3.39 37.19
C VAL A 217 0.12 -1.91 37.31
N SER A 218 0.68 -1.33 36.24
CA SER A 218 1.01 0.09 36.12
C SER A 218 0.00 0.80 35.22
N THR A 219 -1.06 1.33 35.81
CA THR A 219 -2.13 2.05 35.08
C THR A 219 -1.78 3.49 34.69
N THR A 220 -0.83 4.12 35.38
CA THR A 220 -0.36 5.48 35.06
C THR A 220 0.63 5.43 33.89
N PRO A 221 0.48 6.30 32.86
CA PRO A 221 1.43 6.39 31.77
C PRO A 221 2.84 6.68 32.26
N ARG A 222 3.79 5.84 31.85
CA ARG A 222 5.21 6.01 32.15
C ARG A 222 5.96 6.29 30.86
N LYS A 223 6.73 7.38 30.85
CA LYS A 223 7.60 7.73 29.73
C LYS A 223 8.80 6.78 29.66
N LEU A 224 9.13 6.33 28.46
CA LEU A 224 10.36 5.59 28.18
C LEU A 224 11.42 6.61 27.75
N GLU A 225 12.41 6.80 28.60
CA GLU A 225 13.55 7.69 28.33
C GLU A 225 14.69 6.88 27.70
N TRP A 226 15.21 7.35 26.58
CA TRP A 226 16.29 6.67 25.88
C TRP A 226 17.62 7.31 26.22
N ASN A 227 18.59 6.50 26.64
CA ASN A 227 19.96 6.96 26.85
C ASN A 227 20.64 7.13 25.49
N THR A 228 20.78 8.39 25.06
CA THR A 228 21.27 8.76 23.74
C THR A 228 22.77 9.01 23.73
N THR A 229 23.54 8.01 23.30
CA THR A 229 24.97 8.21 23.06
C THR A 229 25.19 9.00 21.75
N PRO A 230 26.36 9.66 21.57
CA PRO A 230 26.68 10.36 20.32
C PRO A 230 26.54 9.47 19.07
N GLU A 231 26.88 8.18 19.18
CA GLU A 231 26.75 7.21 18.09
C GLU A 231 25.28 6.94 17.75
N LEU A 232 24.41 6.80 18.77
CA LEU A 232 22.98 6.59 18.58
C LEU A 232 22.32 7.83 17.96
N LEU A 233 22.67 9.03 18.43
CA LEU A 233 22.20 10.29 17.85
C LEU A 233 22.58 10.42 16.37
N LEU A 234 23.81 10.04 16.03
CA LEU A 234 24.27 10.05 14.64
C LEU A 234 23.52 9.03 13.78
N ALA A 235 23.29 7.83 14.31
CA ALA A 235 22.51 6.79 13.63
C ALA A 235 21.07 7.24 13.38
N MET A 236 20.40 7.82 14.38
CA MET A 236 19.04 8.37 14.24
C MET A 236 18.99 9.46 13.18
N ARG A 237 19.97 10.38 13.16
CA ARG A 237 20.06 11.44 12.15
C ARG A 237 20.19 10.87 10.73
N PHE A 238 21.03 9.87 10.52
CA PHE A 238 21.20 9.27 9.19
C PHE A 238 19.97 8.46 8.77
N ALA A 239 19.34 7.74 9.69
CA ALA A 239 18.10 7.02 9.44
C ALA A 239 16.95 7.97 9.09
N GLU A 240 16.82 9.09 9.82
CA GLU A 240 15.86 10.15 9.53
C GLU A 240 16.08 10.73 8.12
N THR A 241 17.32 11.11 7.77
CA THR A 241 17.62 11.65 6.44
C THR A 241 17.27 10.65 5.33
N ARG A 242 17.60 9.36 5.51
CA ARG A 242 17.25 8.31 4.55
C ARG A 242 15.75 8.11 4.44
N LEU A 243 15.02 8.16 5.55
CA LEU A 243 13.57 8.08 5.57
C LEU A 243 12.95 9.25 4.81
N ALA A 244 13.42 10.48 5.05
CA ALA A 244 12.96 11.66 4.34
C ALA A 244 13.20 11.54 2.83
N ASP A 245 14.39 11.10 2.41
CA ASP A 245 14.70 10.83 1.00
C ASP A 245 13.77 9.75 0.41
N LEU A 246 13.51 8.66 1.15
CA LEU A 246 12.59 7.61 0.70
C LEU A 246 11.16 8.15 0.55
N ILE A 247 10.68 8.98 1.47
CA ILE A 247 9.35 9.59 1.36
C ILE A 247 9.29 10.51 0.14
N GLN A 248 10.30 11.36 -0.07
CA GLN A 248 10.41 12.25 -1.22
C GLN A 248 10.49 11.49 -2.56
N GLN A 249 11.07 10.29 -2.54
CA GLN A 249 11.16 9.43 -3.72
C GLN A 249 9.84 8.79 -4.13
N ASN A 250 8.87 8.71 -3.20
CA ASN A 250 7.60 8.06 -3.44
C ASN A 250 6.47 9.08 -3.57
N GLU A 251 5.63 8.87 -4.58
CA GLU A 251 4.37 9.56 -4.73
C GLU A 251 3.23 8.70 -4.22
N PHE A 252 2.21 9.35 -3.65
CA PHE A 252 1.01 8.72 -3.15
C PHE A 252 -0.19 9.50 -3.66
N GLN A 253 -1.10 8.81 -4.34
CA GLN A 253 -2.36 9.38 -4.81
C GLN A 253 -3.49 8.42 -4.52
N ALA A 254 -4.71 8.94 -4.48
CA ALA A 254 -5.90 8.14 -4.27
C ALA A 254 -7.02 8.56 -5.23
N LEU A 255 -7.78 7.59 -5.70
CA LEU A 255 -8.96 7.76 -6.54
C LEU A 255 -10.17 7.21 -5.79
N GLU A 256 -11.20 8.02 -5.64
CA GLU A 256 -12.53 7.59 -5.21
C GLU A 256 -13.48 7.72 -6.41
N PHE A 257 -13.68 6.60 -7.10
CA PHE A 257 -14.59 6.51 -8.24
C PHE A 257 -16.00 6.19 -7.75
N ASP A 258 -16.92 7.14 -7.91
CA ASP A 258 -18.32 7.09 -7.46
C ASP A 258 -19.31 6.83 -8.61
N GLY A 259 -18.81 6.55 -9.82
CA GLY A 259 -19.65 6.32 -10.98
C GLY A 259 -20.40 4.98 -10.96
N TYR A 260 -19.84 3.96 -10.31
CA TYR A 260 -20.44 2.64 -10.05
C TYR A 260 -19.51 1.76 -9.19
N GLY A 261 -20.02 0.61 -8.73
CA GLY A 261 -19.25 -0.41 -8.02
C GLY A 261 -19.69 -1.84 -8.35
N VAL A 262 -19.60 -2.73 -7.35
CA VAL A 262 -19.94 -4.16 -7.44
C VAL A 262 -21.30 -4.39 -8.11
N ASN A 263 -22.30 -3.58 -7.79
CA ASN A 263 -23.67 -3.76 -8.25
C ASN A 263 -23.78 -3.71 -9.77
N LEU A 264 -23.27 -2.62 -10.39
CA LEU A 264 -23.29 -2.48 -11.85
C LEU A 264 -22.32 -3.45 -12.52
N ILE A 265 -21.13 -3.70 -11.96
CA ILE A 265 -20.15 -4.61 -12.58
C ILE A 265 -20.72 -6.02 -12.73
N LYS A 266 -21.45 -6.50 -11.71
CA LYS A 266 -22.16 -7.77 -11.79
C LYS A 266 -23.29 -7.74 -12.81
N GLN A 267 -24.04 -6.64 -12.91
CA GLN A 267 -25.07 -6.48 -13.95
C GLN A 267 -24.49 -6.50 -15.36
N MET A 268 -23.29 -5.97 -15.56
CA MET A 268 -22.55 -6.05 -16.82
C MET A 268 -22.02 -7.47 -17.14
N GLY A 269 -22.14 -8.42 -16.20
CA GLY A 269 -21.75 -9.82 -16.36
C GLY A 269 -20.29 -10.11 -16.05
N PHE A 270 -19.62 -9.26 -15.26
CA PHE A 270 -18.20 -9.42 -14.91
C PHE A 270 -18.00 -9.76 -13.43
N SER A 271 -16.89 -10.45 -13.14
CA SER A 271 -16.33 -10.47 -11.78
C SER A 271 -15.80 -9.06 -11.45
N PRO A 272 -16.21 -8.45 -10.32
CA PRO A 272 -15.74 -7.12 -9.94
C PRO A 272 -14.22 -6.99 -9.88
N ASP A 273 -13.57 -8.01 -9.33
CA ASP A 273 -12.12 -8.06 -9.18
C ASP A 273 -11.41 -8.13 -10.54
N ALA A 274 -11.82 -9.09 -11.39
CA ALA A 274 -11.26 -9.23 -12.74
C ALA A 274 -11.46 -7.97 -13.60
N PHE A 275 -12.61 -7.30 -13.43
CA PHE A 275 -12.93 -6.06 -14.14
C PHE A 275 -11.97 -4.93 -13.77
N VAL A 276 -11.72 -4.72 -12.46
CA VAL A 276 -10.77 -3.71 -11.98
C VAL A 276 -9.33 -4.07 -12.38
N GLN A 277 -8.96 -5.34 -12.31
CA GLN A 277 -7.66 -5.83 -12.79
C GLN A 277 -7.44 -5.50 -14.27
N MET A 278 -8.44 -5.73 -15.13
CA MET A 278 -8.35 -5.35 -16.55
C MET A 278 -8.32 -3.84 -16.77
N ALA A 279 -8.98 -3.05 -15.92
CA ALA A 279 -8.88 -1.59 -15.97
C ALA A 279 -7.45 -1.10 -15.65
N PHE A 280 -6.75 -1.72 -14.68
CA PHE A 280 -5.34 -1.42 -14.45
C PHE A 280 -4.46 -1.72 -15.66
N GLN A 281 -4.69 -2.86 -16.31
CA GLN A 281 -3.94 -3.23 -17.52
C GLN A 281 -4.21 -2.24 -18.67
N ALA A 282 -5.48 -1.85 -18.87
CA ALA A 282 -5.86 -0.87 -19.88
C ALA A 282 -5.25 0.51 -19.60
N ALA A 283 -5.35 1.01 -18.37
CA ALA A 283 -4.80 2.31 -18.00
C ALA A 283 -3.27 2.35 -18.16
N TYR A 284 -2.57 1.28 -17.77
CA TYR A 284 -1.13 1.19 -17.96
C TYR A 284 -0.76 1.13 -19.45
N TYR A 285 -1.44 0.31 -20.23
CA TYR A 285 -1.17 0.20 -21.67
C TYR A 285 -1.45 1.52 -22.40
N SER A 286 -2.53 2.23 -22.08
CA SER A 286 -2.84 3.55 -22.66
C SER A 286 -1.76 4.60 -22.39
N LEU A 287 -1.09 4.54 -21.24
CA LEU A 287 -0.05 5.51 -20.87
C LEU A 287 1.35 5.12 -21.34
N TYR A 288 1.68 3.83 -21.35
CA TYR A 288 3.04 3.35 -21.56
C TYR A 288 3.22 2.52 -22.84
N GLY A 289 2.13 2.15 -23.51
CA GLY A 289 2.14 1.37 -24.77
C GLY A 289 2.69 -0.05 -24.63
N ARG A 290 2.76 -0.59 -23.40
CA ARG A 290 3.39 -1.89 -23.10
C ARG A 290 2.59 -2.68 -22.08
N VAL A 291 2.72 -4.00 -22.17
CA VAL A 291 2.18 -4.94 -21.18
C VAL A 291 3.33 -5.39 -20.28
N GLU A 292 3.16 -5.22 -18.98
CA GLU A 292 4.22 -5.45 -18.00
C GLU A 292 3.81 -6.42 -16.89
N CYS A 293 4.82 -6.99 -16.22
CA CYS A 293 4.62 -7.99 -15.18
C CYS A 293 3.69 -7.45 -14.08
N THR A 294 2.61 -8.17 -13.82
CA THR A 294 1.61 -7.82 -12.82
C THR A 294 1.51 -8.91 -11.77
N TYR A 295 1.36 -8.50 -10.51
CA TYR A 295 1.15 -9.36 -9.36
C TYR A 295 -0.17 -9.03 -8.68
N GLU A 296 -0.92 -10.07 -8.31
CA GLU A 296 -2.05 -9.99 -7.40
C GLU A 296 -2.02 -11.21 -6.46
N PRO A 297 -2.26 -11.05 -5.14
CA PRO A 297 -2.24 -12.17 -4.20
C PRO A 297 -3.52 -13.01 -4.24
N ALA A 298 -3.40 -14.33 -4.36
CA ALA A 298 -4.46 -15.30 -4.04
C ALA A 298 -4.24 -15.87 -2.64
N MET A 299 -5.26 -15.82 -1.78
CA MET A 299 -5.19 -16.45 -0.46
C MET A 299 -5.20 -17.99 -0.58
N THR A 300 -4.33 -18.66 0.19
CA THR A 300 -4.23 -20.13 0.25
C THR A 300 -4.50 -20.70 1.65
N LYS A 301 -5.13 -19.91 2.55
CA LYS A 301 -5.41 -20.30 3.95
C LYS A 301 -6.36 -21.50 4.14
N GLN A 302 -6.90 -22.06 3.07
CA GLN A 302 -7.59 -23.36 3.16
C GLN A 302 -6.62 -24.53 3.44
N PHE A 303 -5.32 -24.32 3.22
CA PHE A 303 -4.26 -25.26 3.57
C PHE A 303 -3.61 -24.89 4.92
N LEU A 304 -3.08 -25.91 5.62
CA LEU A 304 -2.31 -25.71 6.85
C LEU A 304 -1.12 -24.77 6.59
N HIS A 305 -0.96 -23.73 7.42
CA HIS A 305 0.04 -22.67 7.26
C HIS A 305 -0.02 -21.93 5.91
N GLY A 306 -1.15 -21.98 5.21
CA GLY A 306 -1.35 -21.30 3.93
C GLY A 306 -1.13 -19.79 4.04
N ARG A 307 -0.30 -19.25 3.14
CA ARG A 307 -0.05 -17.82 2.95
C ARG A 307 -0.77 -17.35 1.68
N THR A 308 0.00 -16.99 0.66
CA THR A 308 -0.50 -16.51 -0.64
C THR A 308 0.15 -17.23 -1.80
N GLU A 309 -0.57 -17.35 -2.92
CA GLU A 309 -0.05 -17.62 -4.26
C GLU A 309 -0.14 -16.34 -5.11
N SER A 310 0.58 -16.27 -6.24
CA SER A 310 0.56 -15.14 -7.17
C SER A 310 -0.39 -15.40 -8.33
N ILE A 311 -1.41 -14.57 -8.46
CA ILE A 311 -2.21 -14.45 -9.67
C ILE A 311 -1.43 -13.58 -10.65
N ARG A 312 -1.14 -14.13 -11.83
CA ARG A 312 -0.54 -13.38 -12.94
C ARG A 312 -1.66 -12.87 -13.84
N THR A 313 -2.03 -11.60 -13.63
CA THR A 313 -3.10 -10.90 -14.38
C THR A 313 -2.82 -10.85 -15.89
N VAL A 314 -1.54 -10.77 -16.27
CA VAL A 314 -1.13 -10.76 -17.67
C VAL A 314 -1.31 -12.14 -18.29
N SER A 315 -2.18 -12.21 -19.29
CA SER A 315 -2.49 -13.39 -20.09
C SER A 315 -2.52 -13.02 -21.58
N LYS A 316 -2.64 -14.01 -22.47
CA LYS A 316 -2.81 -13.73 -23.90
C LYS A 316 -4.10 -12.93 -24.16
N GLU A 317 -5.13 -13.25 -23.40
CA GLU A 317 -6.45 -12.63 -23.45
C GLU A 317 -6.42 -11.18 -22.95
N SER A 318 -5.74 -10.90 -21.83
CA SER A 318 -5.60 -9.52 -21.35
C SER A 318 -4.74 -8.68 -22.28
N ALA A 319 -3.66 -9.23 -22.85
CA ALA A 319 -2.83 -8.53 -23.84
C ALA A 319 -3.59 -8.24 -25.13
N ALA A 320 -4.42 -9.17 -25.62
CA ALA A 320 -5.28 -8.93 -26.77
C ALA A 320 -6.34 -7.85 -26.49
N PHE A 321 -6.92 -7.89 -25.28
CA PHE A 321 -7.90 -6.88 -24.85
C PHE A 321 -7.30 -5.48 -24.81
N VAL A 322 -6.19 -5.24 -24.11
CA VAL A 322 -5.66 -3.88 -23.93
C VAL A 322 -5.17 -3.25 -25.23
N ARG A 323 -4.60 -4.06 -26.15
CA ARG A 323 -4.25 -3.58 -27.49
C ARG A 323 -5.50 -3.11 -28.22
N LYS A 324 -6.51 -3.98 -28.31
CA LYS A 324 -7.75 -3.66 -29.04
C LYS A 324 -8.58 -2.56 -28.39
N PHE A 325 -8.46 -2.37 -27.07
CA PHE A 325 -9.11 -1.30 -26.34
C PHE A 325 -8.63 0.08 -26.82
N CYS A 326 -7.34 0.21 -27.16
CA CYS A 326 -6.72 1.44 -27.67
C CYS A 326 -6.85 1.65 -29.19
N ASP A 327 -7.38 0.69 -29.95
CA ASP A 327 -7.75 0.84 -31.37
C ASP A 327 -9.25 1.28 -31.49
N ASP A 328 -9.76 1.96 -32.52
CA ASP A 328 -9.97 1.47 -33.89
C ASP A 328 -10.93 0.30 -33.95
N ALA A 329 -11.84 0.17 -33.00
CA ALA A 329 -12.60 -1.05 -32.88
C ALA A 329 -14.06 -0.82 -32.46
N PRO A 330 -15.01 -1.53 -33.09
CA PRO A 330 -16.39 -1.55 -32.62
C PRO A 330 -16.48 -1.91 -31.15
N ALA A 331 -17.36 -1.22 -30.42
CA ALA A 331 -17.55 -1.42 -28.99
C ALA A 331 -17.85 -2.89 -28.61
N SER A 332 -18.59 -3.60 -29.46
CA SER A 332 -18.89 -5.02 -29.30
C SER A 332 -17.65 -5.90 -29.27
N GLN A 333 -16.66 -5.61 -30.12
CA GLN A 333 -15.40 -6.34 -30.19
C GLN A 333 -14.53 -6.08 -28.95
N LYS A 334 -14.41 -4.81 -28.52
CA LYS A 334 -13.69 -4.43 -27.30
C LYS A 334 -14.29 -5.13 -26.08
N LEU A 335 -15.62 -5.12 -25.97
CA LEU A 335 -16.34 -5.72 -24.85
C LEU A 335 -16.23 -7.25 -24.82
N ASP A 336 -16.24 -7.92 -25.97
CA ASP A 336 -16.02 -9.37 -26.04
C ASP A 336 -14.60 -9.76 -25.58
N LEU A 337 -13.59 -8.99 -25.98
CA LEU A 337 -12.22 -9.21 -25.51
C LEU A 337 -12.08 -8.95 -24.00
N LEU A 338 -12.73 -7.90 -23.47
CA LEU A 338 -12.80 -7.67 -22.03
C LEU A 338 -13.42 -8.87 -21.30
N ARG A 339 -14.53 -9.43 -21.82
CA ARG A 339 -15.17 -10.64 -21.24
C ARG A 339 -14.24 -11.84 -21.24
N LYS A 340 -13.53 -12.08 -22.34
CA LYS A 340 -12.54 -13.18 -22.44
C LYS A 340 -11.40 -13.00 -21.44
N ALA A 341 -10.86 -11.80 -21.32
CA ALA A 341 -9.79 -11.48 -20.38
C ALA A 341 -10.24 -11.64 -18.92
N CYS A 342 -11.40 -11.11 -18.55
CA CYS A 342 -11.98 -11.27 -17.21
C CYS A 342 -12.28 -12.73 -16.86
N LYS A 343 -12.78 -13.52 -17.82
CA LYS A 343 -13.02 -14.96 -17.65
C LYS A 343 -11.70 -15.69 -17.41
N LYS A 344 -10.66 -15.38 -18.19
CA LYS A 344 -9.32 -15.97 -18.02
C LYS A 344 -8.75 -15.63 -16.63
N HIS A 345 -8.83 -14.38 -16.22
CA HIS A 345 -8.39 -13.93 -14.89
C HIS A 345 -9.07 -14.73 -13.79
N SER A 346 -10.40 -14.81 -13.82
CA SER A 346 -11.20 -15.54 -12.83
C SER A 346 -10.82 -17.03 -12.76
N GLN A 347 -10.52 -17.67 -13.90
CA GLN A 347 -10.02 -19.05 -13.95
C GLN A 347 -8.64 -19.18 -13.30
N THR A 348 -7.73 -18.24 -13.56
CA THR A 348 -6.40 -18.20 -12.94
C THR A 348 -6.50 -18.00 -11.43
N THR A 349 -7.33 -17.05 -10.98
CA THR A 349 -7.62 -16.83 -9.55
C THR A 349 -8.08 -18.12 -8.87
N ALA A 350 -9.05 -18.82 -9.45
CA ALA A 350 -9.56 -20.08 -8.89
C ALA A 350 -8.50 -21.19 -8.79
N LYS A 351 -7.54 -21.24 -9.73
CA LYS A 351 -6.40 -22.17 -9.66
C LYS A 351 -5.41 -21.76 -8.57
N CYS A 352 -5.05 -20.48 -8.51
CA CYS A 352 -4.08 -19.96 -7.54
C CYS A 352 -4.59 -20.11 -6.11
N SER A 353 -5.88 -19.85 -5.84
CA SER A 353 -6.48 -20.06 -4.52
C SER A 353 -6.42 -21.53 -4.06
N LYS A 354 -6.38 -22.48 -5.01
CA LYS A 354 -6.18 -23.92 -4.77
C LYS A 354 -4.71 -24.34 -4.67
N GLY A 355 -3.78 -23.39 -4.63
CA GLY A 355 -2.34 -23.68 -4.59
C GLY A 355 -1.80 -24.27 -5.90
N LEU A 356 -2.52 -24.10 -7.01
CA LEU A 356 -2.13 -24.59 -8.34
C LEU A 356 -1.52 -23.48 -9.21
N GLY A 357 -0.98 -22.44 -8.58
CA GLY A 357 -0.17 -21.43 -9.26
C GLY A 357 1.27 -21.89 -9.43
N GLN A 358 2.01 -21.21 -10.32
CA GLN A 358 3.39 -21.56 -10.61
C GLN A 358 4.40 -20.89 -9.67
N ASP A 359 4.09 -19.68 -9.18
CA ASP A 359 5.09 -18.81 -8.56
C ASP A 359 5.64 -19.38 -7.26
N ARG A 360 4.78 -19.83 -6.33
CA ARG A 360 5.25 -20.41 -5.07
C ARG A 360 5.94 -21.77 -5.27
N HIS A 361 5.50 -22.57 -6.24
CA HIS A 361 6.16 -23.83 -6.54
C HIS A 361 7.58 -23.60 -7.07
N LEU A 362 7.75 -22.73 -8.07
CA LEU A 362 9.08 -22.41 -8.60
C LEU A 362 9.97 -21.74 -7.54
N TYR A 363 9.42 -20.86 -6.71
CA TYR A 363 10.16 -20.26 -5.60
C TYR A 363 10.60 -21.28 -4.55
N ALA A 364 9.77 -22.29 -4.25
CA ALA A 364 10.15 -23.36 -3.35
C ALA A 364 11.32 -24.19 -3.92
N LEU A 365 11.28 -24.53 -5.21
CA LEU A 365 12.38 -25.21 -5.90
C LEU A 365 13.66 -24.37 -5.90
N PHE A 366 13.55 -23.06 -6.13
CA PHE A 366 14.68 -22.14 -6.02
C PHE A 366 15.27 -22.14 -4.61
N CYS A 367 14.44 -22.07 -3.57
CA CYS A 367 14.90 -22.13 -2.18
C CYS A 367 15.61 -23.45 -1.85
N VAL A 368 15.13 -24.58 -2.38
CA VAL A 368 15.78 -25.89 -2.19
C VAL A 368 17.17 -25.90 -2.82
N TRP A 369 17.29 -25.44 -4.07
CA TRP A 369 18.59 -25.31 -4.72
C TRP A 369 19.50 -24.34 -3.95
N LYS A 370 18.98 -23.18 -3.54
CA LYS A 370 19.76 -22.17 -2.82
C LYS A 370 20.36 -22.72 -1.53
N ARG A 371 19.58 -23.45 -0.72
CA ARG A 371 20.09 -24.08 0.51
C ARG A 371 21.18 -25.11 0.21
N HIS A 372 20.98 -25.92 -0.83
CA HIS A 372 22.00 -26.89 -1.23
C HIS A 372 23.29 -26.21 -1.70
N ALA A 373 23.18 -25.09 -2.42
CA ALA A 373 24.31 -24.27 -2.84
C ALA A 373 25.03 -23.65 -1.63
N GLU A 374 24.29 -23.09 -0.67
CA GLU A 374 24.83 -22.52 0.57
C GLU A 374 25.58 -23.58 1.41
N GLU A 375 25.03 -24.78 1.54
CA GLU A 375 25.69 -25.91 2.23
C GLU A 375 27.02 -26.29 1.58
N GLN A 376 27.05 -26.41 0.24
CA GLN A 376 28.30 -26.72 -0.47
C GLN A 376 29.35 -25.62 -0.34
N LEU A 377 28.94 -24.35 -0.35
CA LEU A 377 29.82 -23.20 -0.16
C LEU A 377 30.40 -23.16 1.26
N ASP A 378 29.61 -23.53 2.27
CA ASP A 378 30.07 -23.58 3.66
C ASP A 378 31.06 -24.71 3.93
N ASP A 379 30.91 -25.85 3.25
CA ASP A 379 31.87 -26.96 3.30
C ASP A 379 33.18 -26.66 2.53
N SER A 380 33.15 -25.72 1.58
CA SER A 380 34.25 -25.40 0.66
C SER A 380 34.91 -24.04 0.90
N ARG A 381 34.78 -23.46 2.11
CA ARG A 381 35.22 -22.11 2.56
C ARG A 381 36.65 -21.63 2.23
N SER A 382 37.46 -22.40 1.52
CA SER A 382 38.82 -22.04 1.07
C SER A 382 39.04 -22.09 -0.45
N ASP A 383 38.02 -22.35 -1.27
CA ASP A 383 38.19 -22.53 -2.72
C ASP A 383 37.26 -21.65 -3.56
N ASP A 384 37.79 -20.56 -4.12
CA ASP A 384 37.06 -19.67 -5.03
C ASP A 384 36.51 -20.40 -6.28
N SER A 385 37.11 -21.53 -6.68
CA SER A 385 36.63 -22.32 -7.81
C SER A 385 35.35 -23.11 -7.48
N ALA A 386 35.17 -23.51 -6.21
CA ALA A 386 33.97 -24.18 -5.75
C ALA A 386 32.75 -23.24 -5.82
N ALA A 387 32.95 -21.93 -5.59
CA ALA A 387 31.86 -20.97 -5.70
C ALA A 387 31.38 -20.78 -7.15
N GLU A 388 32.31 -20.76 -8.11
CA GLU A 388 31.96 -20.70 -9.54
C GLU A 388 31.23 -21.98 -9.99
N ASP A 389 31.68 -23.15 -9.55
CA ASP A 389 31.05 -24.44 -9.88
C ASP A 389 29.64 -24.56 -9.29
N VAL A 390 29.44 -24.11 -8.04
CA VAL A 390 28.11 -24.08 -7.39
C VAL A 390 27.17 -23.12 -8.12
N LEU A 391 27.63 -21.93 -8.51
CA LEU A 391 26.85 -21.00 -9.32
C LEU A 391 26.54 -21.57 -10.72
N ALA A 392 27.49 -22.28 -11.34
CA ALA A 392 27.30 -22.94 -12.62
C ALA A 392 26.30 -24.12 -12.54
N SER A 393 26.13 -24.71 -11.35
CA SER A 393 25.14 -25.76 -11.08
C SER A 393 23.69 -25.26 -11.01
N MET A 394 23.47 -23.93 -11.06
CA MET A 394 22.13 -23.36 -10.99
C MET A 394 21.23 -23.90 -12.11
N PRO A 395 20.02 -24.41 -11.80
CA PRO A 395 19.06 -24.81 -12.81
C PRO A 395 18.77 -23.65 -13.79
N SER A 396 18.83 -23.94 -15.10
CA SER A 396 18.79 -22.92 -16.15
C SER A 396 17.55 -22.01 -16.07
N ILE A 397 16.41 -22.53 -15.60
CA ILE A 397 15.18 -21.76 -15.39
C ILE A 397 15.35 -20.56 -14.45
N PHE A 398 16.23 -20.65 -13.44
CA PHE A 398 16.48 -19.55 -12.49
C PHE A 398 17.53 -18.56 -12.99
N SER A 399 18.35 -18.97 -13.95
CA SER A 399 19.30 -18.09 -14.65
C SER A 399 18.69 -17.37 -15.85
N ASP A 400 17.49 -17.79 -16.28
CA ASP A 400 16.79 -17.21 -17.43
C ASP A 400 16.33 -15.77 -17.12
N PRO A 401 16.51 -14.79 -18.03
CA PRO A 401 16.05 -13.42 -17.83
C PRO A 401 14.54 -13.29 -17.55
N GLY A 402 13.74 -14.27 -17.97
CA GLY A 402 12.33 -14.40 -17.65
C GLY A 402 12.04 -14.60 -16.16
N TRP A 403 12.96 -15.23 -15.42
CA TRP A 403 12.87 -15.34 -13.95
C TRP A 403 12.95 -13.96 -13.29
N ASP A 404 13.94 -13.16 -13.67
CA ASP A 404 14.08 -11.77 -13.19
C ASP A 404 12.86 -10.92 -13.56
N ARG A 405 12.33 -11.10 -14.77
CA ARG A 405 11.11 -10.39 -15.21
C ARG A 405 9.88 -10.80 -14.42
N LEU A 406 9.76 -12.08 -14.05
CA LEU A 406 8.67 -12.59 -13.22
C LEU A 406 8.78 -12.05 -11.78
N GLY A 407 10.00 -11.93 -11.26
CA GLY A 407 10.29 -11.36 -9.93
C GLY A 407 10.08 -9.84 -9.85
N ASN A 408 10.13 -9.12 -10.96
CA ASN A 408 9.96 -7.66 -11.01
C ASN A 408 8.53 -7.26 -11.41
N ALA A 409 7.60 -7.24 -10.45
CA ALA A 409 6.22 -6.81 -10.69
C ALA A 409 6.13 -5.28 -10.85
N ILE A 410 5.90 -4.82 -12.08
CA ILE A 410 5.69 -3.39 -12.39
C ILE A 410 4.34 -2.93 -11.88
N LEU A 411 3.30 -3.76 -11.97
CA LEU A 411 2.02 -3.50 -11.33
C LEU A 411 1.84 -4.48 -10.18
N SER A 412 2.08 -4.02 -8.96
CA SER A 412 1.75 -4.80 -7.76
C SER A 412 0.37 -4.35 -7.29
N THR A 413 -0.59 -5.27 -7.27
CA THR A 413 -1.98 -4.98 -6.97
C THR A 413 -2.46 -5.82 -5.79
N SER A 414 -3.41 -5.31 -5.01
CA SER A 414 -4.08 -6.12 -3.99
C SER A 414 -5.45 -5.56 -3.65
N ASN A 415 -6.45 -6.44 -3.70
CA ASN A 415 -7.78 -6.18 -3.20
C ASN A 415 -7.82 -6.42 -1.69
N CYS A 416 -8.33 -5.47 -0.90
CA CYS A 416 -8.55 -5.64 0.52
C CYS A 416 -9.81 -4.90 0.97
N GLY A 417 -10.93 -5.15 0.28
CA GLY A 417 -12.17 -4.42 0.49
C GLY A 417 -13.15 -5.06 1.46
N ASN A 418 -13.53 -4.33 2.51
CA ASN A 418 -14.76 -4.54 3.27
C ASN A 418 -15.37 -3.20 3.69
N MET A 419 -16.53 -3.23 4.35
CA MET A 419 -17.23 -2.02 4.79
C MET A 419 -16.49 -1.23 5.88
N SER A 420 -15.55 -1.87 6.58
CA SER A 420 -14.79 -1.30 7.68
C SER A 420 -13.61 -0.44 7.22
N LEU A 421 -13.22 -0.55 5.94
CA LEU A 421 -12.10 0.20 5.38
C LEU A 421 -12.57 1.28 4.41
N LYS A 422 -12.05 2.49 4.63
CA LYS A 422 -12.16 3.57 3.65
C LYS A 422 -11.10 3.44 2.56
N LEU A 423 -9.88 3.04 2.92
CA LEU A 423 -8.69 3.06 2.07
C LEU A 423 -7.74 1.92 2.47
N PHE A 424 -7.00 1.40 1.49
CA PHE A 424 -5.96 0.39 1.67
C PHE A 424 -4.86 0.64 0.65
N GLY A 425 -3.60 0.61 1.07
CA GLY A 425 -2.47 0.93 0.20
C GLY A 425 -1.14 0.38 0.74
N PHE A 426 -0.17 0.31 -0.16
CA PHE A 426 1.20 -0.15 0.09
C PHE A 426 2.15 0.50 -0.92
N GLY A 427 3.46 0.50 -0.65
CA GLY A 427 4.48 1.04 -1.57
C GLY A 427 4.71 0.16 -2.81
N PRO A 428 5.34 0.67 -3.88
CA PRO A 428 5.66 -0.15 -5.05
C PRO A 428 6.74 -1.19 -4.72
N THR A 429 6.62 -2.40 -5.28
CA THR A 429 7.62 -3.48 -5.12
C THR A 429 8.75 -3.42 -6.15
N SER A 430 8.57 -2.63 -7.20
CA SER A 430 9.57 -2.35 -8.23
C SER A 430 9.95 -0.86 -8.21
N PRO A 431 11.23 -0.51 -8.45
CA PRO A 431 11.64 0.88 -8.64
C PRO A 431 10.89 1.58 -9.78
N ASP A 432 10.47 0.83 -10.80
CA ASP A 432 9.79 1.35 -11.98
C ASP A 432 8.28 1.05 -11.95
N GLY A 433 7.75 0.65 -10.79
CA GLY A 433 6.40 0.12 -10.66
C GLY A 433 5.40 1.00 -9.90
N PHE A 434 4.21 0.45 -9.76
CA PHE A 434 3.10 0.96 -8.97
C PHE A 434 2.71 -0.03 -7.88
N GLY A 435 2.41 0.47 -6.69
CA GLY A 435 1.66 -0.24 -5.65
C GLY A 435 0.19 0.21 -5.70
N LEU A 436 -0.72 -0.73 -5.98
CA LEU A 436 -2.14 -0.45 -6.22
C LEU A 436 -3.00 -1.22 -5.21
N GLY A 437 -3.35 -0.58 -4.09
CA GLY A 437 -4.35 -1.09 -3.16
C GLY A 437 -5.74 -0.65 -3.58
N TYR A 438 -6.72 -1.55 -3.59
CA TYR A 438 -8.08 -1.19 -4.00
C TYR A 438 -9.16 -1.87 -3.17
N ILE A 439 -10.32 -1.19 -3.13
CA ILE A 439 -11.54 -1.59 -2.44
C ILE A 439 -12.70 -1.38 -3.41
N ILE A 440 -13.51 -2.42 -3.61
CA ILE A 440 -14.70 -2.36 -4.48
C ILE A 440 -15.94 -2.40 -3.58
N LYS A 441 -16.66 -1.28 -3.49
CA LYS A 441 -17.91 -1.14 -2.72
C LYS A 441 -19.12 -1.35 -3.63
N GLY A 442 -20.33 -1.32 -3.05
CA GLY A 442 -21.58 -1.53 -3.80
C GLY A 442 -21.68 -0.61 -5.03
N ASP A 443 -21.45 0.68 -4.82
CA ASP A 443 -21.64 1.72 -5.84
C ASP A 443 -20.40 2.61 -6.05
N SER A 444 -19.24 2.26 -5.48
CA SER A 444 -17.99 2.99 -5.68
C SER A 444 -16.76 2.07 -5.67
N ILE A 445 -15.64 2.58 -6.18
CA ILE A 445 -14.34 1.92 -6.20
C ILE A 445 -13.32 2.90 -5.61
N THR A 446 -12.57 2.49 -4.61
CA THR A 446 -11.49 3.30 -4.02
C THR A 446 -10.15 2.66 -4.32
N ILE A 447 -9.18 3.47 -4.75
CA ILE A 447 -7.85 3.02 -5.17
C ILE A 447 -6.81 3.91 -4.49
N CYS A 448 -5.83 3.31 -3.83
CA CYS A 448 -4.61 3.97 -3.39
C CYS A 448 -3.48 3.54 -4.31
N ALA A 449 -2.87 4.50 -4.99
CA ALA A 449 -1.71 4.28 -5.85
C ALA A 449 -0.46 4.90 -5.22
N SER A 450 0.62 4.14 -5.24
CA SER A 450 1.96 4.61 -4.92
C SER A 450 2.93 4.31 -6.06
N SER A 451 3.94 5.15 -6.25
CA SER A 451 5.01 4.91 -7.23
C SER A 451 6.29 5.63 -6.82
N LYS A 452 7.43 5.28 -7.45
CA LYS A 452 8.67 6.05 -7.30
C LYS A 452 8.85 6.98 -8.51
N HIS A 453 8.65 8.29 -8.30
CA HIS A 453 8.80 9.34 -9.32
C HIS A 453 8.16 9.00 -10.68
N ARG A 454 6.90 8.54 -10.68
CA ARG A 454 6.12 8.34 -11.92
C ARG A 454 4.98 9.35 -11.98
N GLN A 455 4.28 9.45 -13.11
CA GLN A 455 3.09 10.30 -13.20
C GLN A 455 1.88 9.63 -12.50
N THR A 456 1.93 9.49 -11.16
CA THR A 456 0.95 8.71 -10.37
C THR A 456 -0.46 9.25 -10.49
N GLN A 457 -0.61 10.58 -10.43
CA GLN A 457 -1.90 11.23 -10.62
C GLN A 457 -2.46 10.95 -12.01
N ARG A 458 -1.65 11.13 -13.06
CA ARG A 458 -2.05 10.86 -14.44
C ARG A 458 -2.48 9.40 -14.65
N PHE A 459 -1.81 8.45 -13.99
CA PHE A 459 -2.22 7.04 -14.00
C PHE A 459 -3.64 6.85 -13.44
N LEU A 460 -3.95 7.50 -12.32
CA LEU A 460 -5.29 7.43 -11.73
C LEU A 460 -6.34 8.16 -12.59
N ASP A 461 -5.99 9.29 -13.20
CA ASP A 461 -6.89 10.01 -14.11
C ASP A 461 -7.23 9.14 -15.33
N THR A 462 -6.23 8.49 -15.94
CA THR A 462 -6.45 7.54 -17.03
C THR A 462 -7.28 6.34 -16.57
N LEU A 463 -7.03 5.82 -15.37
CA LEU A 463 -7.80 4.71 -14.81
C LEU A 463 -9.28 5.08 -14.58
N ASN A 464 -9.53 6.28 -14.08
CA ASN A 464 -10.88 6.84 -13.95
C ASN A 464 -11.58 6.87 -15.32
N SER A 465 -10.89 7.37 -16.36
CA SER A 465 -11.40 7.36 -17.73
C SER A 465 -11.65 5.95 -18.26
N CYS A 466 -10.79 4.98 -17.95
CA CYS A 466 -11.02 3.58 -18.32
C CYS A 466 -12.30 3.01 -17.69
N PHE A 467 -12.59 3.32 -16.42
CA PHE A 467 -13.84 2.89 -15.79
C PHE A 467 -15.06 3.49 -16.47
N ILE A 468 -15.02 4.79 -16.81
CA ILE A 468 -16.11 5.45 -17.54
C ILE A 468 -16.31 4.79 -18.90
N GLU A 469 -15.21 4.54 -19.62
CA GLU A 469 -15.26 3.95 -20.96
C GLU A 469 -15.76 2.52 -20.95
N PHE A 470 -15.38 1.69 -19.98
CA PHE A 470 -15.91 0.32 -19.87
C PHE A 470 -17.44 0.31 -19.74
N ARG A 471 -18.00 1.27 -18.98
CA ARG A 471 -19.46 1.45 -18.85
C ARG A 471 -20.08 1.94 -20.15
N ASN A 472 -19.44 2.86 -20.86
CA ASN A 472 -19.92 3.38 -22.15
C ASN A 472 -19.95 2.28 -23.21
N LEU A 473 -18.87 1.50 -23.35
CA LEU A 473 -18.81 0.34 -24.25
C LEU A 473 -19.96 -0.64 -24.00
N TRP A 474 -20.23 -0.97 -22.73
CA TRP A 474 -21.33 -1.85 -22.37
C TRP A 474 -22.70 -1.24 -22.74
N ARG A 475 -22.94 0.04 -22.41
CA ARG A 475 -24.20 0.73 -22.76
C ARG A 475 -24.44 0.76 -24.28
N SER A 476 -23.42 1.10 -25.07
CA SER A 476 -23.52 1.15 -26.53
C SER A 476 -23.90 -0.20 -27.13
N VAL A 477 -23.34 -1.29 -26.60
CA VAL A 477 -23.68 -2.65 -27.05
C VAL A 477 -25.09 -3.06 -26.63
N GLU A 478 -25.52 -2.74 -25.40
CA GLU A 478 -26.89 -3.04 -24.95
C GLU A 478 -27.96 -2.27 -25.74
N LEU A 479 -27.69 -1.00 -26.07
CA LEU A 479 -28.55 -0.20 -26.92
C LEU A 479 -28.66 -0.78 -28.34
N ALA A 480 -27.52 -1.17 -28.93
CA ALA A 480 -27.50 -1.81 -30.24
C ALA A 480 -28.26 -3.17 -30.27
N ASN A 481 -28.27 -3.89 -29.15
CA ASN A 481 -28.96 -5.17 -29.02
C ASN A 481 -30.47 -5.04 -28.69
N GLY A 482 -31.02 -3.82 -28.59
CA GLY A 482 -32.44 -3.60 -28.31
C GLY A 482 -32.88 -3.91 -26.88
N SER A 483 -31.95 -4.07 -25.93
CA SER A 483 -32.25 -4.30 -24.51
C SER A 483 -32.86 -3.03 -23.86
N ARG A 484 -34.20 -2.93 -23.80
CA ARG A 484 -34.93 -1.90 -23.02
C ARG A 484 -34.89 -2.13 -21.50
N LYS A 485 -33.75 -2.55 -20.93
CA LYS A 485 -33.63 -2.78 -19.46
C LYS A 485 -33.27 -1.54 -18.65
N PHE A 486 -33.45 -0.33 -19.19
CA PHE A 486 -33.18 0.91 -18.45
C PHE A 486 -34.49 1.60 -18.01
N SER A 487 -34.83 1.40 -16.73
CA SER A 487 -35.57 2.41 -15.98
C SER A 487 -34.56 3.48 -15.53
N MET A 488 -34.85 4.74 -15.87
CA MET A 488 -34.06 5.92 -15.50
C MET A 488 -34.25 6.24 -14.00
N GLY A 489 -33.90 5.29 -13.13
CA GLY A 489 -34.28 5.29 -11.72
C GLY A 489 -33.13 4.88 -10.80
N THR A 490 -31.96 5.48 -10.96
CA THR A 490 -30.93 5.44 -9.92
C THR A 490 -30.11 6.72 -10.01
N ARG A 491 -29.78 7.28 -8.83
CA ARG A 491 -29.24 8.62 -8.52
C ARG A 491 -27.91 9.03 -9.19
N ALA A 492 -27.64 8.68 -10.44
CA ALA A 492 -26.46 9.12 -11.19
C ALA A 492 -26.63 10.52 -11.82
N ARG A 493 -27.17 11.49 -11.06
CA ARG A 493 -27.46 12.86 -11.56
C ARG A 493 -26.40 13.90 -11.17
N SER A 494 -25.25 13.50 -10.63
CA SER A 494 -24.25 14.46 -10.15
C SER A 494 -23.09 14.74 -11.10
N TYR A 495 -22.78 13.89 -12.10
CA TYR A 495 -21.60 14.10 -12.93
C TYR A 495 -21.83 14.87 -14.25
N ASP A 496 -23.04 14.83 -14.81
CA ASP A 496 -23.31 15.50 -16.11
C ASP A 496 -23.50 17.02 -15.99
N ASN A 497 -23.54 17.60 -14.76
CA ASN A 497 -23.81 19.02 -14.53
C ASN A 497 -22.63 19.83 -13.96
N LEU A 498 -21.43 19.27 -13.80
CA LEU A 498 -20.28 19.95 -13.18
C LEU A 498 -19.20 20.45 -14.15
N GLN A 499 -19.33 20.22 -15.45
CA GLN A 499 -18.44 20.83 -16.46
C GLN A 499 -18.81 22.28 -16.84
N GLY A 500 -19.81 22.89 -16.20
CA GLY A 500 -20.35 24.19 -16.60
C GLY A 500 -19.87 25.43 -15.84
N LEU A 501 -19.01 25.33 -14.82
CA LEU A 501 -18.72 26.48 -13.94
C LEU A 501 -17.29 26.52 -13.42
N VAL A 502 -16.30 26.89 -14.24
CA VAL A 502 -15.18 27.77 -13.86
C VAL A 502 -14.60 28.43 -15.13
N ALA A 503 -14.99 29.67 -15.43
CA ALA A 503 -14.17 30.58 -16.21
C ALA A 503 -14.39 32.00 -15.65
N PRO A 504 -13.34 32.69 -15.14
CA PRO A 504 -13.50 34.05 -14.65
C PRO A 504 -13.69 35.03 -15.82
N ALA A 505 -14.63 35.95 -15.64
CA ALA A 505 -15.03 36.96 -16.60
C ALA A 505 -13.90 37.96 -16.92
N THR A 506 -13.57 38.09 -18.20
CA THR A 506 -12.88 39.27 -18.75
C THR A 506 -13.79 39.94 -19.76
N GLN A 507 -14.08 41.23 -19.54
CA GLN A 507 -14.93 42.08 -20.40
C GLN A 507 -14.39 42.17 -21.84
N PRO A 508 -15.25 42.22 -22.88
CA PRO A 508 -14.82 42.48 -24.24
C PRO A 508 -14.96 43.97 -24.59
N PHE A 509 -13.93 44.54 -25.22
CA PHE A 509 -13.98 45.83 -25.89
C PHE A 509 -13.98 45.63 -27.42
N GLY A 510 -15.09 46.01 -28.07
CA GLY A 510 -15.08 46.79 -29.32
C GLY A 510 -15.14 46.11 -30.70
N LYS A 511 -16.33 46.21 -31.34
CA LYS A 511 -16.67 46.56 -32.76
C LYS A 511 -16.20 45.60 -33.90
N THR A 512 -16.94 45.27 -34.98
CA THR A 512 -17.98 45.96 -35.78
C THR A 512 -18.83 44.96 -36.63
N LEU A 513 -19.92 45.49 -37.22
CA LEU A 513 -21.18 44.96 -37.80
C LEU A 513 -21.19 44.15 -39.14
N THR A 514 -22.04 43.09 -39.16
CA THR A 514 -23.10 42.65 -40.15
C THR A 514 -22.78 42.21 -41.61
N PRO A 515 -23.71 41.50 -42.35
CA PRO A 515 -24.94 40.77 -41.95
C PRO A 515 -25.16 39.36 -42.58
N ASN A 516 -26.10 38.62 -41.97
CA ASN A 516 -27.00 37.58 -42.54
C ASN A 516 -26.45 36.24 -43.01
N THR A 517 -26.64 35.20 -42.19
CA THR A 517 -27.32 33.97 -42.62
C THR A 517 -27.96 33.27 -41.41
N VAL A 518 -29.24 32.92 -41.51
CA VAL A 518 -29.95 32.10 -40.53
C VAL A 518 -29.53 30.64 -40.74
N VAL A 519 -28.93 30.03 -39.72
CA VAL A 519 -28.77 28.56 -39.65
C VAL A 519 -29.12 28.12 -38.22
N THR A 520 -30.01 27.14 -38.15
CA THR A 520 -30.50 26.47 -36.94
C THR A 520 -29.37 25.81 -36.13
N PRO A 521 -29.46 25.69 -34.80
CA PRO A 521 -28.41 25.04 -34.02
C PRO A 521 -28.47 23.52 -34.23
N GLU A 522 -27.38 22.96 -34.76
CA GLU A 522 -27.07 21.53 -34.65
C GLU A 522 -26.63 21.22 -33.22
N GLU A 523 -27.10 20.09 -32.69
CA GLU A 523 -26.68 19.51 -31.42
C GLU A 523 -25.25 18.98 -31.56
N ASP A 524 -24.31 19.58 -30.84
CA ASP A 524 -22.91 19.16 -30.80
C ASP A 524 -22.75 17.92 -29.89
N GLY A 525 -22.83 16.74 -30.50
CA GLY A 525 -22.49 15.45 -29.90
C GLY A 525 -20.98 15.22 -29.92
N GLY A 526 -20.24 15.86 -29.00
CA GLY A 526 -18.80 15.66 -28.84
C GLY A 526 -18.42 14.31 -28.24
N ASP A 527 -17.58 13.56 -28.95
CA ASP A 527 -17.06 12.22 -28.61
C ASP A 527 -16.20 12.22 -27.32
N SER A 528 -16.66 11.48 -26.31
CA SER A 528 -15.99 11.33 -24.99
C SER A 528 -14.65 10.58 -25.06
N SER A 529 -14.30 9.99 -26.21
CA SER A 529 -13.10 9.17 -26.37
C SER A 529 -11.78 9.98 -26.34
N SER A 530 -11.81 11.29 -26.66
CA SER A 530 -10.59 12.11 -26.76
C SER A 530 -9.90 12.40 -25.41
N TYR A 531 -10.64 12.27 -24.31
CA TYR A 531 -10.10 12.50 -22.96
C TYR A 531 -9.23 11.35 -22.44
N LEU A 532 -9.34 10.13 -22.98
CA LEU A 532 -8.55 8.97 -22.54
C LEU A 532 -7.04 9.13 -22.81
N LEU A 533 -6.68 9.94 -23.81
CA LEU A 533 -5.29 10.13 -24.26
C LEU A 533 -4.73 11.53 -23.96
N GLY A 534 -5.39 12.32 -23.11
CA GLY A 534 -4.89 13.64 -22.69
C GLY A 534 -4.87 14.67 -23.81
N GLY A 535 -5.89 14.67 -24.69
CA GLY A 535 -6.01 15.65 -25.77
C GLY A 535 -5.35 15.23 -27.09
N TYR A 536 -4.68 14.07 -27.13
CA TYR A 536 -4.34 13.42 -28.39
C TYR A 536 -5.59 12.70 -28.89
N GLY A 537 -6.16 13.20 -29.99
CA GLY A 537 -7.27 12.54 -30.66
C GLY A 537 -6.89 11.13 -31.10
N TYR A 538 -7.91 10.35 -31.42
CA TYR A 538 -7.85 8.96 -31.85
C TYR A 538 -6.86 8.67 -33.04
N PHE A 539 -6.37 9.71 -33.71
CA PHE A 539 -5.27 9.66 -34.67
C PHE A 539 -3.91 9.84 -33.97
N ASP A 540 -3.29 8.74 -33.55
CA ASP A 540 -1.81 8.59 -33.49
C ASP A 540 -1.32 7.18 -33.06
N ILE A 541 -2.23 6.24 -32.75
CA ILE A 541 -1.84 4.87 -32.32
C ILE A 541 -1.87 3.86 -33.51
N GLY A 542 -2.40 4.24 -34.68
CA GLY A 542 -2.45 3.37 -35.86
C GLY A 542 -1.08 2.95 -36.41
N ASP A 543 -0.04 3.77 -36.21
CA ASP A 543 1.34 3.51 -36.68
C ASP A 543 2.26 2.86 -35.61
N PHE A 544 1.70 2.40 -34.49
CA PHE A 544 2.47 1.94 -33.34
C PHE A 544 3.25 0.63 -33.58
N GLU A 545 2.77 -0.27 -34.46
CA GLU A 545 3.50 -1.50 -34.84
C GLU A 545 4.79 -1.21 -35.63
N ALA A 546 4.85 -0.09 -36.38
CA ALA A 546 6.04 0.32 -37.12
C ALA A 546 7.08 1.02 -36.23
N ALA A 547 6.66 1.68 -35.15
CA ALA A 547 7.56 2.42 -34.26
C ALA A 547 8.35 1.53 -33.28
N TYR A 548 7.79 0.38 -32.87
CA TYR A 548 8.40 -0.52 -31.86
C TYR A 548 9.00 -1.83 -32.41
N SER A 549 9.02 -2.00 -33.73
CA SER A 549 9.82 -3.04 -34.41
C SER A 549 11.31 -2.65 -34.51
N ARG A 550 11.71 -1.47 -34.03
CA ARG A 550 13.12 -1.13 -33.84
C ARG A 550 13.65 -1.81 -32.57
N PRO A 551 14.75 -2.58 -32.65
CA PRO A 551 15.42 -3.06 -31.44
C PRO A 551 15.78 -1.85 -30.57
N PRO A 552 15.82 -2.00 -29.23
CA PRO A 552 16.26 -0.92 -28.35
C PRO A 552 17.58 -0.37 -28.88
N SER A 553 17.73 0.97 -28.88
CA SER A 553 18.99 1.65 -29.22
C SER A 553 20.16 0.88 -28.59
N PRO A 554 21.24 0.60 -29.34
CA PRO A 554 22.31 -0.24 -28.84
C PRO A 554 22.84 0.38 -27.55
N LEU A 555 22.59 -0.30 -26.44
CA LEU A 555 23.41 -0.18 -25.25
C LEU A 555 24.85 -0.26 -25.73
N GLY A 556 25.62 0.81 -25.48
CA GLY A 556 26.93 1.04 -26.05
C GLY A 556 27.77 -0.24 -26.14
N ASP A 557 28.19 -0.52 -27.37
CA ASP A 557 29.18 -1.49 -27.82
C ASP A 557 29.93 -2.25 -26.69
N ALA A 558 29.58 -3.53 -26.54
CA ALA A 558 30.20 -4.46 -25.60
C ALA A 558 31.72 -4.64 -25.81
N SER A 559 32.27 -4.19 -26.94
CA SER A 559 33.71 -4.23 -27.20
C SER A 559 34.51 -3.17 -26.42
N ARG A 560 33.89 -2.05 -26.01
CA ARG A 560 34.56 -0.99 -25.24
C ARG A 560 34.65 -1.26 -23.73
N ARG A 561 33.84 -2.19 -23.19
CA ARG A 561 33.90 -2.57 -21.76
C ARG A 561 35.10 -3.43 -21.39
N ARG A 562 35.78 -4.07 -22.37
CA ARG A 562 36.94 -4.93 -22.09
C ARG A 562 38.24 -4.15 -21.83
N ARG A 563 38.29 -2.84 -22.09
CA ARG A 563 39.49 -2.01 -21.87
C ARG A 563 39.41 -1.03 -20.69
N LEU A 564 38.29 -0.97 -19.98
CA LEU A 564 38.08 -0.05 -18.85
C LEU A 564 37.82 -0.76 -17.51
N SER A 565 38.11 -2.07 -17.41
CA SER A 565 37.96 -2.84 -16.17
C SER A 565 39.04 -2.55 -15.10
N GLN A 566 39.81 -1.46 -15.25
CA GLN A 566 40.63 -0.92 -14.19
C GLN A 566 40.16 0.49 -13.84
N LYS A 567 39.42 0.57 -12.73
CA LYS A 567 39.11 1.74 -11.87
C LYS A 567 37.64 2.21 -11.86
N LYS A 568 37.17 2.24 -10.60
CA LYS A 568 35.97 2.85 -10.00
C LYS A 568 34.71 1.98 -9.92
N GLU A 569 34.63 1.30 -8.79
CA GLU A 569 33.42 0.77 -8.15
C GLU A 569 32.54 1.93 -7.66
N ILE A 570 31.24 1.86 -7.92
CA ILE A 570 30.09 2.30 -7.09
C ILE A 570 28.80 1.90 -7.85
N GLY A 571 27.90 1.18 -7.18
CA GLY A 571 26.49 1.01 -7.60
C GLY A 571 26.17 -0.21 -8.49
N ARG A 572 26.24 -1.43 -7.94
CA ARG A 572 25.57 -2.60 -8.55
C ARG A 572 24.15 -2.75 -7.98
N LYS A 573 23.15 -2.85 -8.86
CA LYS A 573 21.96 -3.68 -8.61
C LYS A 573 22.46 -5.12 -8.56
N LEU A 574 22.44 -5.73 -7.37
CA LEU A 574 22.71 -7.17 -7.20
C LEU A 574 21.61 -7.96 -7.88
N ARG A 575 21.97 -9.00 -8.63
CA ARG A 575 21.01 -9.98 -9.16
C ARG A 575 20.46 -10.80 -7.99
N LEU A 576 19.24 -11.32 -8.10
CA LEU A 576 18.68 -12.24 -7.10
C LEU A 576 19.53 -13.50 -6.90
N ALA A 577 20.35 -13.86 -7.89
CA ALA A 577 21.37 -14.90 -7.83
C ALA A 577 22.61 -14.55 -6.98
N GLU A 578 22.79 -13.28 -6.60
CA GLU A 578 23.92 -12.78 -5.81
C GLU A 578 23.49 -12.44 -4.36
N TYR A 579 22.38 -13.04 -3.90
CA TYR A 579 21.85 -12.94 -2.53
C TYR A 579 21.89 -14.28 -1.81
#